data_AF-G5AGN3-F1
#
_entry.id   AF-G5AGN3-F1
#
_cell.length_a   1.000
_cell.length_b   1.000
_cell.length_c   1.000
_cell.angle_alpha   90.00
_cell.angle_beta   90.00
_cell.angle_gamma   90.00
#
_symmetry.space_group_name_H-M   'P 1'
#
loop_
_entity.id
_entity.type
_entity.pdbx_description
1 polymer ?
#
loop_
_entity_poly.entity_id
_entity_poly.type
_entity_poly.pdbx_seq_one_letter_code
_entity_poly.pdbx_strand_id
1 'polypeptide(L)'
;EKTFDRTFRMDEAHFNRLLSMLRPSLSVDGVMSTRRTGVTPISEEVVLHCTLHYLAGGSYLDIRDVAQVSVPSFYRCLNKGILAVLNCVELAIRLPTTPSE
;
A
#
# COMPACT_ATOMS: atom_id res chain seq x y z
N GLU A 1 15.09 -0.39 -16.91
CA GLU A 1 15.21 0.25 -15.59
C GLU A 1 15.00 -0.84 -14.53
N LYS A 2 16.03 -1.24 -13.77
CA LYS A 2 15.96 -2.38 -12.83
C LYS A 2 15.75 -1.94 -11.37
N THR A 3 15.70 -0.63 -11.12
CA THR A 3 15.65 -0.10 -9.75
C THR A 3 14.28 -0.32 -9.14
N PHE A 4 13.19 -0.06 -9.88
CA PHE A 4 11.82 -0.31 -9.42
C PHE A 4 11.63 -1.77 -8.98
N ASP A 5 11.98 -2.71 -9.86
CA ASP A 5 11.86 -4.15 -9.61
C ASP A 5 12.63 -4.60 -8.38
N ARG A 6 13.82 -4.04 -8.16
CA ARG A 6 14.64 -4.35 -6.97
C ARG A 6 14.06 -3.74 -5.70
N THR A 7 13.50 -2.53 -5.80
CA THR A 7 12.86 -1.81 -4.69
C THR A 7 11.62 -2.55 -4.19
N PHE A 8 10.74 -2.96 -5.10
CA PHE A 8 9.45 -3.58 -4.77
C PHE A 8 9.45 -5.11 -4.84
N ARG A 9 10.53 -5.73 -5.35
CA ARG A 9 10.59 -7.17 -5.66
C ARG A 9 9.46 -7.60 -6.61
N MET A 10 9.05 -6.67 -7.46
CA MET A 10 7.87 -6.72 -8.32
C MET A 10 8.08 -5.70 -9.44
N ASP A 11 7.77 -6.06 -10.68
CA ASP A 11 7.82 -5.10 -11.77
C ASP A 11 6.70 -4.05 -11.68
N GLU A 12 6.87 -2.96 -12.43
CA GLU A 12 5.93 -1.83 -12.43
C GLU A 12 4.53 -2.22 -12.91
N ALA A 13 4.41 -3.16 -13.86
CA ALA A 13 3.12 -3.59 -14.36
C ALA A 13 2.31 -4.34 -13.30
N HIS A 14 2.95 -5.23 -12.55
CA HIS A 14 2.34 -5.92 -11.42
C HIS A 14 2.04 -4.98 -10.26
N PHE A 15 2.90 -4.00 -9.99
CA PHE A 15 2.63 -2.98 -8.98
C PHE A 15 1.38 -2.16 -9.34
N ASN A 16 1.29 -1.68 -10.59
CA ASN A 16 0.13 -0.92 -11.06
C ASN A 16 -1.15 -1.77 -11.04
N ARG A 17 -1.05 -3.06 -11.36
CA ARG A 17 -2.17 -4.00 -11.22
C ARG A 17 -2.60 -4.14 -9.77
N LEU A 18 -1.66 -4.33 -8.84
CA LEU A 18 -1.96 -4.40 -7.40
C LEU A 18 -2.62 -3.11 -6.92
N LEU A 19 -2.06 -1.96 -7.28
CA LEU A 19 -2.62 -0.65 -6.96
C LEU A 19 -4.04 -0.49 -7.48
N SER A 20 -4.32 -0.94 -8.71
CA SER A 20 -5.67 -0.89 -9.29
C SER A 20 -6.69 -1.71 -8.50
N MET A 21 -6.30 -2.89 -7.99
CA MET A 21 -7.15 -3.74 -7.15
C MET A 21 -7.43 -3.09 -5.79
N LEU A 22 -6.43 -2.40 -5.21
CA LEU A 22 -6.54 -1.81 -3.88
C LEU A 22 -7.10 -0.39 -3.86
N ARG A 23 -7.08 0.34 -4.99
CA ARG A 23 -7.54 1.73 -5.13
C ARG A 23 -8.89 2.03 -4.49
N PRO A 24 -9.94 1.19 -4.65
CA PRO A 24 -11.24 1.45 -4.00
C PRO A 24 -11.13 1.62 -2.48
N SER A 25 -10.26 0.85 -1.83
CA SER A 25 -10.02 0.88 -0.38
C SER A 25 -8.98 1.92 0.04
N LEU A 26 -8.03 2.23 -0.85
CA LEU A 26 -6.94 3.16 -0.60
C LEU A 26 -7.32 4.62 -0.85
N SER A 27 -8.26 4.88 -1.76
CA SER A 27 -8.69 6.24 -2.06
C SER A 27 -9.18 6.97 -0.81
N VAL A 28 -8.93 8.27 -0.77
CA VAL A 28 -9.41 9.17 0.26
C VAL A 28 -10.14 10.29 -0.47
N ASP A 29 -11.32 10.66 0.03
CA ASP A 29 -12.05 11.82 -0.47
C ASP A 29 -11.18 13.08 -0.28
N GLY A 30 -10.62 13.56 -1.38
CA GLY A 30 -9.75 14.74 -1.42
C GLY A 30 -10.46 16.00 -0.95
N VAL A 31 -11.76 16.13 -1.25
CA VAL A 31 -12.57 17.27 -0.83
C VAL A 31 -12.72 17.26 0.69
N MET A 32 -13.03 16.11 1.27
CA MET A 32 -13.17 15.96 2.72
C MET A 32 -11.83 16.16 3.45
N SER A 33 -10.72 15.65 2.91
CA SER A 33 -9.39 15.84 3.50
C SER A 33 -9.02 17.32 3.56
N THR A 34 -9.07 18.00 2.42
CA THR A 34 -8.71 19.42 2.33
C THR A 34 -9.59 20.27 3.24
N ARG A 35 -10.89 20.00 3.33
CA ARG A 35 -11.80 20.73 4.23
C ARG A 35 -11.46 20.56 5.71
N ARG A 36 -10.97 19.38 6.13
CA ARG A 36 -10.70 19.08 7.55
C ARG A 36 -9.31 19.48 8.01
N THR A 37 -8.32 19.37 7.13
CA THR A 37 -6.91 19.50 7.51
C THR A 37 -6.18 20.59 6.73
N GLY A 38 -6.74 21.06 5.61
CA GLY A 38 -6.04 21.95 4.68
C GLY A 38 -4.94 21.24 3.88
N VAL A 39 -4.80 19.91 4.00
CA VAL A 39 -3.70 19.14 3.40
C VAL A 39 -4.25 18.14 2.39
N THR A 40 -3.58 18.04 1.25
CA THR A 40 -3.84 17.03 0.22
C THR A 40 -3.69 15.62 0.81
N PRO A 41 -4.59 14.67 0.51
CA PRO A 41 -4.43 13.30 0.94
C PRO A 41 -3.07 12.71 0.51
N ILE A 42 -2.56 11.80 1.32
CA ILE A 42 -1.45 10.92 0.92
C ILE A 42 -1.98 10.04 -0.22
N SER A 43 -1.22 9.95 -1.33
CA SER A 43 -1.65 9.18 -2.50
C SER A 43 -1.66 7.67 -2.24
N GLU A 44 -2.43 6.94 -3.02
CA GLU A 44 -2.54 5.48 -2.92
C GLU A 44 -1.19 4.79 -3.19
N GLU A 45 -0.36 5.35 -4.08
CA GLU A 45 1.00 4.87 -4.36
C GLU A 45 1.89 4.95 -3.13
N VAL A 46 1.82 6.04 -2.36
CA VAL A 46 2.60 6.22 -1.12
C VAL A 46 2.12 5.23 -0.05
N VAL A 47 0.80 5.04 0.08
CA VAL A 47 0.25 4.05 1.00
C VAL A 47 0.74 2.64 0.65
N LEU A 48 0.68 2.28 -0.63
CA LEU A 48 1.14 0.98 -1.11
C LEU A 48 2.66 0.82 -0.94
N HIS A 49 3.45 1.87 -1.20
CA HIS A 49 4.89 1.89 -0.96
C HIS A 49 5.23 1.59 0.49
N CYS A 50 4.62 2.31 1.45
CA CYS A 50 4.87 2.07 2.87
C CYS A 50 4.53 0.63 3.27
N THR A 51 3.42 0.10 2.74
CA THR A 51 2.93 -1.24 3.06
C THR A 51 3.85 -2.33 2.55
N LEU A 52 4.21 -2.29 1.26
CA LEU A 52 5.07 -3.32 0.64
C LEU A 52 6.46 -3.34 1.27
N HIS A 53 7.07 -2.16 1.52
CA HIS A 53 8.39 -2.11 2.13
C HIS A 53 8.38 -2.62 3.58
N TYR A 54 7.33 -2.33 4.35
CA TYR A 54 7.21 -2.85 5.71
C TYR A 54 7.04 -4.37 5.72
N LEU A 55 6.17 -4.92 4.86
CA LEU A 55 5.98 -6.37 4.74
C LEU A 55 7.23 -7.09 4.20
N ALA A 56 8.07 -6.40 3.43
CA ALA A 56 9.38 -6.90 3.00
C ALA A 56 10.46 -6.86 4.11
N GLY A 57 10.12 -6.39 5.32
CA GLY A 57 11.00 -6.32 6.49
C GLY A 57 11.77 -4.99 6.63
N GLY A 58 11.37 -3.93 5.90
CA GLY A 58 12.03 -2.63 5.97
C GLY A 58 11.81 -1.90 7.31
N SER A 59 12.80 -1.12 7.73
CA SER A 59 12.69 -0.26 8.91
C SER A 59 11.67 0.85 8.69
N TYR A 60 10.77 1.05 9.65
CA TYR A 60 9.77 2.12 9.55
C TYR A 60 10.42 3.52 9.47
N LEU A 61 11.62 3.70 10.04
CA LEU A 61 12.37 4.96 9.97
C LEU A 61 12.79 5.27 8.53
N ASP A 62 13.39 4.29 7.85
CA ASP A 62 13.85 4.46 6.47
C ASP A 62 12.68 4.67 5.52
N ILE A 63 11.61 3.89 5.69
CA ILE A 63 10.44 3.94 4.81
C ILE A 63 9.74 5.30 4.94
N ARG A 64 9.49 5.79 6.16
CA ARG A 64 8.81 7.08 6.35
C ARG A 64 9.65 8.25 5.87
N ASP A 65 10.97 8.14 5.98
CA ASP A 65 11.90 9.18 5.54
C ASP A 65 11.94 9.21 4.01
N VAL A 66 11.93 8.07 3.32
CA VAL A 66 11.78 8.02 1.85
C VAL A 66 10.41 8.55 1.41
N ALA A 67 9.34 8.16 2.09
CA ALA A 67 7.98 8.59 1.77
C ALA A 67 7.66 10.03 2.22
N GLN A 68 8.55 10.69 2.95
CA GLN A 68 8.37 12.05 3.49
C GLN A 68 7.08 12.19 4.32
N VAL A 69 6.77 11.18 5.14
CA VAL A 69 5.60 11.18 6.02
C VAL A 69 5.99 11.21 7.49
N SER A 70 5.17 11.87 8.31
CA SER A 70 5.33 11.82 9.77
C SER A 70 5.10 10.42 10.32
N VAL A 71 5.62 10.12 11.51
CA VAL A 71 5.40 8.81 12.18
C VAL A 71 3.92 8.44 12.28
N PRO A 72 3.01 9.35 12.69
CA PRO A 72 1.58 9.01 12.72
C PRO A 72 1.01 8.75 11.32
N SER A 73 1.44 9.49 10.31
CA SER A 73 1.02 9.26 8.92
C SER A 73 1.51 7.91 8.39
N PHE A 74 2.74 7.51 8.70
CA PHE A 74 3.27 6.20 8.33
C PHE A 74 2.39 5.07 8.86
N TYR A 75 2.06 5.06 10.16
CA TYR A 75 1.22 4.01 10.73
C TYR A 75 -0.22 4.04 10.19
N ARG A 76 -0.76 5.22 9.87
CA ARG A 76 -2.05 5.32 9.15
C ARG A 76 -1.98 4.68 7.76
N CYS A 77 -0.91 4.95 7.00
CA CYS A 77 -0.69 4.33 5.69
C CYS A 77 -0.58 2.81 5.83
N LEU A 78 0.27 2.33 6.73
CA LEU A 78 0.48 0.90 6.96
C LEU A 78 -0.83 0.18 7.32
N ASN A 79 -1.59 0.70 8.29
CA ASN A 79 -2.86 0.11 8.68
C ASN A 79 -3.88 0.11 7.54
N LYS A 80 -4.00 1.23 6.80
CA LYS A 80 -4.92 1.34 5.66
C LYS A 80 -4.53 0.38 4.54
N GLY A 81 -3.25 0.23 4.25
CA GLY A 81 -2.74 -0.70 3.25
C GLY A 81 -2.94 -2.16 3.63
N ILE A 82 -2.63 -2.56 4.86
CA ILE A 82 -2.88 -3.92 5.36
C ILE A 82 -4.37 -4.25 5.28
N LEU A 83 -5.25 -3.36 5.75
CA LEU A 83 -6.69 -3.57 5.68
C LEU A 83 -7.20 -3.64 4.24
N ALA A 84 -6.65 -2.85 3.33
CA ALA A 84 -7.00 -2.92 1.91
C ALA A 84 -6.62 -4.28 1.30
N VAL A 85 -5.45 -4.82 1.64
CA VAL A 85 -5.00 -6.15 1.18
C VAL A 85 -5.88 -7.24 1.75
N LEU A 86 -6.15 -7.22 3.07
CA LEU A 86 -6.97 -8.24 3.74
C LEU A 86 -8.42 -8.27 3.26
N ASN A 87 -8.97 -7.13 2.84
CA ASN A 87 -10.34 -7.02 2.35
C ASN A 87 -10.47 -7.19 0.82
N CYS A 88 -9.35 -7.40 0.11
CA CYS A 88 -9.34 -7.57 -1.34
C CYS A 88 -9.66 -9.03 -1.69
N VAL A 89 -10.84 -9.27 -2.29
CA VAL A 89 -11.32 -10.63 -2.62
C VAL A 89 -10.40 -11.31 -3.64
N GLU A 90 -9.85 -10.54 -4.57
CA GLU A 90 -8.91 -11.00 -5.60
C GLU A 90 -7.58 -11.48 -5.02
N LEU A 91 -7.20 -11.01 -3.82
CA LEU A 91 -5.98 -11.42 -3.11
C LEU A 91 -6.25 -12.47 -2.02
N ALA A 92 -7.51 -12.88 -1.83
CA ALA A 92 -7.86 -13.85 -0.80
C ALA A 92 -7.14 -15.17 -1.04
N ILE A 93 -6.36 -15.61 -0.04
CA ILE A 93 -5.69 -16.91 -0.07
C ILE A 93 -6.77 -17.99 -0.02
N ARG A 94 -6.80 -18.83 -1.06
CA ARG A 94 -7.64 -20.02 -1.10
C ARG A 94 -6.78 -21.22 -0.79
N LEU A 95 -7.07 -21.88 0.33
CA LEU A 95 -6.41 -23.14 0.66
C LEU A 95 -7.02 -24.25 -0.21
N PRO A 96 -6.22 -25.26 -0.60
CA PRO A 96 -6.73 -26.47 -1.23
C PRO A 96 -7.88 -27.04 -0.41
N THR A 97 -9.01 -27.28 -1.06
CA THR A 97 -10.17 -27.92 -0.42
C THR A 97 -10.12 -29.44 -0.55
N THR A 98 -9.25 -29.93 -1.42
CA THR A 98 -9.00 -31.36 -1.62
C THR A 98 -7.49 -31.64 -1.63
N PRO A 99 -7.04 -32.86 -1.30
CA PRO A 99 -5.63 -33.24 -1.35
C PRO A 99 -4.99 -33.22 -2.75
N SER A 100 -5.81 -33.13 -3.81
CA SER A 100 -5.41 -33.20 -5.21
C SER A 100 -5.41 -31.85 -5.95
N GLU A 101 -5.75 -30.77 -5.24
CA GLU A 101 -5.65 -29.37 -5.70
C GLU A 101 -4.23 -28.83 -5.40
#